data_AF-T0MAF3-F1
#
_entry.id   AF-T0MAF3-F1
#
_cell.length_a   1.000
_cell.length_b   1.000
_cell.length_c   1.000
_cell.angle_alpha   90.00
_cell.angle_beta   90.00
_cell.angle_gamma   90.00
#
_symmetry.space_group_name_H-M   'P 1'
#
loop_
_entity.id
_entity.type
_entity.pdbx_description
1 polymer ?
#
loop_
_entity_poly.entity_id
_entity_poly.type
_entity_poly.pdbx_seq_one_letter_code
_entity_poly.pdbx_strand_id
1 'polypeptide(L)' 'MRYLKKLKGVKKLDKKEIEFEFERATKNTYRFQEKASGNPAIGTLYVQKSVFGDKEPKKVKVTVEWE' A
#
# COMPACT_ATOMS: atom_id res chain seq x y z
N MET A 1 16.29 -38.75 -12.25
CA MET A 1 14.91 -38.47 -11.77
C MET A 1 15.02 -37.61 -10.51
N ARG A 2 14.36 -36.48 -10.25
CA ARG A 2 13.14 -35.81 -10.75
C ARG A 2 13.30 -34.28 -10.46
N TYR A 3 12.91 -33.47 -11.43
CA TYR A 3 12.34 -32.10 -11.33
C TYR A 3 13.07 -30.99 -10.54
N LEU A 4 13.99 -30.28 -11.24
CA LEU A 4 14.07 -28.82 -11.12
C LEU A 4 12.98 -28.22 -12.02
N LYS A 5 11.82 -27.90 -11.43
CA LYS A 5 10.73 -27.22 -12.14
C LYS A 5 11.18 -25.78 -12.42
N LYS A 6 11.68 -25.56 -13.63
CA LYS A 6 11.99 -24.26 -14.24
C LYS A 6 10.77 -23.34 -14.10
N LEU A 7 10.82 -22.34 -13.22
CA LEU A 7 9.84 -21.24 -13.16
C LEU A 7 10.04 -20.38 -14.41
N LYS A 8 9.46 -20.83 -15.53
CA LYS A 8 9.36 -20.03 -16.75
C LYS A 8 8.29 -18.95 -16.50
N GLY A 9 8.72 -17.69 -16.42
CA GLY A 9 7.95 -16.55 -16.92
C GLY A 9 6.95 -15.88 -15.96
N VAL A 10 7.34 -15.54 -14.73
CA VAL A 10 6.62 -14.46 -14.03
C VAL A 10 7.12 -13.13 -14.63
N LYS A 11 6.30 -12.48 -15.45
CA LYS A 11 6.55 -11.09 -15.88
C LYS A 11 6.73 -10.27 -14.60
N LYS A 12 7.92 -9.70 -14.39
CA LYS A 12 8.18 -8.88 -13.22
C LYS A 12 7.38 -7.58 -13.40
N LEU A 13 6.34 -7.40 -12.59
CA LEU A 13 5.64 -6.13 -12.52
C LEU A 13 6.58 -5.08 -11.94
N ASP A 14 6.52 -3.89 -12.50
CA ASP A 14 7.12 -2.74 -11.86
C ASP A 14 6.31 -2.44 -10.59
N LYS A 15 7.01 -1.94 -9.56
CA LYS A 15 6.38 -1.67 -8.27
C LYS A 15 6.91 -0.40 -7.63
N LYS A 16 6.04 0.24 -6.83
CA LYS A 16 6.39 1.40 -6.01
C LYS A 16 5.78 1.25 -4.62
N GLU A 17 6.63 1.39 -3.61
CA GLU A 17 6.24 1.38 -2.21
C GLU A 17 6.09 2.82 -1.71
N ILE A 18 4.98 3.12 -1.05
CA ILE A 18 4.62 4.47 -0.62
C ILE A 18 4.20 4.42 0.86
N GLU A 19 4.79 5.30 1.67
CA GLU A 19 4.47 5.43 3.08
C GLU A 19 3.45 6.56 3.32
N PHE A 20 2.50 6.30 4.19
CA PHE A 20 1.50 7.27 4.61
C PHE A 20 1.45 7.37 6.13
N GLU A 21 1.21 8.59 6.62
CA GLU A 21 0.99 8.87 8.03
C GLU A 21 -0.48 9.22 8.27
N PHE A 22 -0.99 8.76 9.41
CA PHE A 22 -2.36 9.04 9.81
C PHE A 22 -2.60 10.54 9.92
N GLU A 23 -3.67 11.01 9.28
CA GLU A 23 -4.08 12.41 9.35
C GLU A 23 -5.29 12.56 10.28
N ARG A 24 -6.38 11.83 9.99
CA ARG A 24 -7.62 11.86 10.79
C ARG A 24 -8.54 10.68 10.51
N ALA A 25 -9.40 10.38 11.48
CA ALA A 25 -10.53 9.48 11.28
C ALA A 25 -11.74 10.21 10.65
N THR A 26 -12.49 9.51 9.81
CA THR A 26 -13.82 9.93 9.33
C THR A 26 -14.88 8.94 9.84
N LYS A 27 -16.12 8.98 9.30
CA LYS A 27 -17.18 8.03 9.66
C LYS A 27 -16.71 6.57 9.48
N ASN A 28 -16.31 6.21 8.26
CA ASN A 28 -16.02 4.81 7.89
C ASN A 28 -14.57 4.57 7.46
N THR A 29 -13.75 5.61 7.35
CA THR A 29 -12.37 5.49 6.87
C THR A 29 -11.39 6.17 7.81
N TYR A 30 -10.14 5.74 7.73
CA TYR A 30 -8.99 6.52 8.17
C TYR A 30 -8.39 7.21 6.95
N ARG A 31 -8.16 8.51 7.09
CA ARG A 31 -7.46 9.34 6.10
C ARG A 31 -5.99 9.38 6.47
N PHE A 32 -5.13 9.10 5.50
CA PHE A 32 -3.69 9.20 5.61
C PHE A 32 -3.14 10.14 4.54
N GLN A 33 -2.04 10.81 4.88
CA GLN A 33 -1.32 11.67 3.97
C GLN A 33 0.00 11.02 3.59
N GLU A 34 0.33 11.03 2.30
CA GLU A 34 1.58 10.49 1.78
C GLU A 34 2.78 11.26 2.32
N LYS A 35 3.79 10.52 2.77
CA LYS A 35 5.06 11.10 3.18
C LYS A 35 5.97 11.30 1.97
N ALA A 36 5.86 12.47 1.33
CA ALA A 36 6.69 12.84 0.18
C ALA A 36 7.49 14.12 0.45
N SER A 37 8.74 14.18 -0.03
CA SER A 37 9.58 15.38 0.02
C SER A 37 9.28 16.38 -1.12
N GLY A 38 8.40 16.01 -2.06
CA GLY A 38 8.02 16.80 -3.22
C GLY A 38 6.59 16.46 -3.66
N ASN A 39 6.34 16.39 -4.97
CA ASN A 39 5.02 16.02 -5.48
C ASN A 39 4.65 14.58 -5.03
N PRO A 40 3.49 14.38 -4.39
CA PRO A 40 3.08 13.07 -3.92
C PRO A 40 2.70 12.17 -5.11
N ALA A 41 2.96 10.87 -5.00
CA ALA A 41 2.58 9.88 -6.01
C ALA A 41 1.07 9.58 -6.02
N ILE A 42 0.42 9.68 -4.87
CA ILE A 42 -1.03 9.47 -4.64
C ILE A 42 -1.62 10.69 -3.92
N GLY A 43 -0.97 11.20 -2.88
CA GLY A 43 -1.45 12.33 -2.08
C GLY A 43 -2.21 11.88 -0.84
N THR A 44 -3.53 11.78 -0.92
CA THR A 44 -4.37 11.34 0.21
C THR A 44 -4.85 9.91 -0.02
N LEU A 45 -4.75 9.08 1.02
CA LEU A 45 -5.27 7.72 1.04
C LEU A 45 -6.42 7.62 2.05
N TYR A 46 -7.56 7.08 1.62
CA TYR A 46 -8.65 6.69 2.52
C TYR A 46 -8.72 5.16 2.58
N VAL A 47 -8.58 4.60 3.78
CA VAL A 47 -8.72 3.15 3.99
C VAL A 47 -9.90 2.89 4.91
N GLN A 48 -10.76 1.94 4.54
CA GLN A 48 -11.91 1.54 5.38
C GLN A 48 -11.44 1.08 6.76
N LYS A 49 -12.14 1.51 7.81
CA LYS A 49 -11.81 1.11 9.20
C LYS A 49 -11.83 -0.40 9.38
N SER A 50 -12.68 -1.11 8.64
CA SER A 50 -12.79 -2.57 8.66
C SER A 50 -11.49 -3.31 8.34
N VAL A 51 -10.52 -2.66 7.67
CA VAL A 51 -9.21 -3.24 7.37
C VAL A 51 -8.35 -3.40 8.64
N PHE A 52 -8.53 -2.55 9.65
CA PHE A 52 -7.66 -2.49 10.83
C PHE A 52 -8.25 -3.11 12.10
N GLY A 53 -9.47 -3.65 12.00
CA GLY A 53 -10.22 -4.15 13.16
C GLY A 53 -10.41 -3.04 14.19
N ASP A 54 -10.11 -3.34 15.46
CA ASP A 54 -10.37 -2.43 16.59
C ASP A 54 -9.24 -1.41 16.84
N LYS A 55 -8.15 -1.47 16.06
CA LYS A 55 -6.97 -0.63 16.30
C LYS A 55 -6.82 0.47 15.27
N GLU A 56 -6.73 1.71 15.74
CA GLU A 56 -6.37 2.83 14.89
C GLU A 56 -4.90 2.73 14.42
N PRO A 57 -4.65 2.70 13.11
CA PRO A 57 -3.30 2.67 12.55
C PRO A 57 -2.68 4.07 12.54
N LYS A 58 -1.42 4.17 12.97
CA LYS A 58 -0.66 5.44 12.91
C LYS A 58 0.02 5.67 11.55
N LYS A 59 0.36 4.58 10.86
CA LYS A 59 1.08 4.57 9.57
C LYS A 59 0.63 3.38 8.75
N VAL A 60 0.65 3.54 7.43
CA VAL A 60 0.42 2.44 6.49
C VAL A 60 1.44 2.51 5.35
N LYS A 61 1.73 1.35 4.77
CA LYS A 61 2.58 1.22 3.58
C LYS A 61 1.76 0.56 2.48
N VAL A 62 1.68 1.22 1.33
CA VAL A 62 0.98 0.71 0.14
C VAL A 62 2.02 0.35 -0.91
N THR A 63 1.81 -0.77 -1.59
CA THR A 63 2.56 -1.14 -2.79
C THR A 63 1.63 -1.03 -3.99
N VAL A 64 2.03 -0.22 -4.97
CA VAL A 64 1.37 -0.15 -6.28
C VAL A 64 2.19 -0.97 -7.25
N GLU A 65 1.56 -1.91 -7.96
CA GLU A 65 2.20 -2.78 -8.96
C GLU A 65 1.54 -2.54 -10.32
N TRP A 66 2.33 -2.51 -11.41
CA TRP A 66 1.84 -2.31 -12.78
C TRP A 66 2.65 -3.09 -13.83
N GLU A 67 2.05 -3.24 -15.00
CA GLU A 67 2.52 -4.07 -16.13
C GLU A 67 3.59 -3.45 -17.03
#